data_AF-A0A0D2LRH0-F1
#
_entry.id   AF-A0A0D2LRH0-F1
#
_cell.length_a   1.000
_cell.length_b   1.000
_cell.length_c   1.000
_cell.angle_alpha   90.00
_cell.angle_beta   90.00
_cell.angle_gamma   90.00
#
_symmetry.space_group_name_H-M   'P 1'
#
loop_
_entity.id
_entity.type
_entity.pdbx_description
1 polymer ?
#
loop_
_entity_poly.entity_id
_entity_poly.type
_entity_poly.pdbx_seq_one_letter_code
_entity_poly.pdbx_strand_id
1 'polypeptide(L)'
;MSFKSSDDFKRQKELDEARKAGLAPAELDEDGKEINPHIPQYMTNVPWYLNSTHPTLKHQRNWKGTVEDSKQWYDRGAKVFQATKWRKGSCENCGSMSHATKDCLERPRSKGAKWTGKGIAADDKIEEIVMPNFESKRDRWNGYDPAEYSKVVDRYEKIETLHKEMKQKERVEQLYSGVPVEGGGADGAVATNGGGADGAAAADGAGADADEAKLDEAEEAAFQEVKKRARTAGGGSSGSVRNLRIREDTAKYLLNLDVNSAHYDPKTRSMRADPQPNKPAHEKTFFGDNFVRTSGDYQAWQALNLHSMQAFDKGQDIHVQALPSYAEMLHNSFKAKKDGLTKKSTADIVAKYGSAGLA
;
A
#
# COMPACT_ATOMS: atom_id res chain seq x y z
N MET A 1 -25.06 -5.95 -43.63
CA MET A 1 -25.34 -7.18 -42.85
C MET A 1 -25.17 -8.36 -43.80
N SER A 2 -24.08 -9.10 -43.68
CA SER A 2 -23.88 -10.32 -44.48
C SER A 2 -24.58 -11.47 -43.77
N PHE A 3 -25.53 -12.14 -44.44
CA PHE A 3 -26.15 -13.35 -43.90
C PHE A 3 -25.08 -14.45 -43.85
N LYS A 4 -24.69 -14.88 -42.65
CA LYS A 4 -23.78 -16.01 -42.46
C LYS A 4 -24.50 -17.31 -42.88
N SER A 5 -23.80 -18.20 -43.58
CA SER A 5 -24.36 -19.52 -43.92
C SER A 5 -24.57 -20.36 -42.64
N SER A 6 -25.45 -21.37 -42.69
CA SER A 6 -25.70 -22.28 -41.55
C SER A 6 -24.41 -22.95 -41.08
N ASP A 7 -23.52 -23.29 -42.01
CA ASP A 7 -22.23 -23.90 -41.71
C ASP A 7 -21.26 -22.91 -41.06
N ASP A 8 -21.26 -21.63 -41.46
CA ASP A 8 -20.47 -20.60 -40.80
C ASP A 8 -20.97 -20.31 -39.37
N PHE A 9 -22.28 -20.38 -39.14
CA PHE A 9 -22.85 -20.23 -37.79
C PHE A 9 -22.45 -21.40 -36.88
N LYS A 10 -22.51 -22.63 -37.37
CA LYS A 10 -22.02 -23.81 -36.63
C LYS A 10 -20.54 -23.70 -36.33
N ARG A 11 -19.72 -23.35 -37.32
CA ARG A 11 -18.28 -23.10 -37.15
C ARG A 11 -18.01 -22.03 -36.10
N GLN A 12 -18.73 -20.91 -36.12
CA GLN A 12 -18.55 -19.85 -35.12
C GLN A 12 -18.92 -20.32 -33.71
N LYS A 13 -20.01 -21.09 -33.57
CA LYS A 13 -20.42 -21.65 -32.28
C LYS A 13 -19.40 -22.65 -31.73
N GLU A 14 -18.92 -23.55 -32.57
CA GLU A 14 -17.87 -24.52 -32.20
C GLU A 14 -16.57 -23.80 -31.82
N LEU A 15 -16.22 -22.72 -32.54
CA LEU A 15 -15.07 -21.89 -32.22
C LEU A 15 -15.27 -21.19 -30.86
N ASP A 16 -16.45 -20.63 -30.59
CA ASP A 16 -16.77 -20.00 -29.30
C ASP A 16 -16.74 -21.01 -28.14
N GLU A 17 -17.20 -22.24 -28.35
CA GLU A 17 -17.11 -23.33 -27.38
C GLU A 17 -15.66 -23.76 -27.15
N ALA A 18 -14.86 -23.87 -28.21
CA ALA A 18 -13.42 -24.16 -28.12
C ALA A 18 -12.66 -23.03 -27.39
N ARG A 19 -13.03 -21.76 -27.61
CA ARG A 19 -12.47 -20.60 -26.88
C ARG A 19 -12.84 -20.64 -25.41
N LYS A 20 -14.09 -20.92 -25.07
CA LYS A 20 -14.54 -21.08 -23.69
C LYS A 20 -13.88 -22.27 -22.99
N ALA A 21 -13.52 -23.30 -23.74
CA ALA A 21 -12.74 -24.43 -23.25
C ALA A 21 -11.23 -24.14 -23.15
N GLY A 22 -10.76 -22.96 -23.60
CA GLY A 22 -9.33 -22.60 -23.64
C GLY A 22 -8.51 -23.35 -24.70
N LEU A 23 -9.17 -24.03 -25.65
CA LEU A 23 -8.52 -24.75 -26.75
C LEU A 23 -8.17 -23.83 -27.93
N ALA A 24 -8.94 -22.74 -28.10
CA ALA A 24 -8.73 -21.75 -29.15
C ALA A 24 -8.40 -20.37 -28.54
N PRO A 25 -7.58 -19.55 -29.22
CA PRO A 25 -7.24 -18.22 -28.74
C PRO A 25 -8.46 -17.30 -28.71
N ALA A 26 -8.46 -16.36 -27.76
CA ALA A 26 -9.51 -15.36 -27.62
C ALA A 26 -9.59 -14.46 -28.87
N GLU A 27 -10.76 -13.84 -29.09
CA GLU A 27 -10.91 -12.82 -30.12
C GLU A 27 -10.12 -11.57 -29.72
N LEU A 28 -9.44 -10.94 -30.67
CA LEU A 28 -8.73 -9.68 -30.46
C LEU A 28 -9.60 -8.51 -30.90
N ASP A 29 -9.69 -7.48 -30.06
CA ASP A 29 -10.30 -6.18 -30.37
C ASP A 29 -9.41 -5.40 -31.38
N GLU A 30 -9.94 -4.31 -31.93
CA GLU A 30 -9.22 -3.36 -32.79
C GLU A 30 -7.93 -2.82 -32.15
N ASP A 31 -7.92 -2.69 -30.81
CA ASP A 31 -6.77 -2.23 -30.03
C ASP A 31 -5.80 -3.37 -29.67
N GLY A 32 -6.00 -4.58 -30.22
CA GLY A 32 -5.18 -5.77 -29.95
C GLY A 32 -5.41 -6.39 -28.57
N LYS A 33 -6.49 -6.02 -27.88
CA LYS A 33 -6.84 -6.56 -26.56
C LYS A 33 -7.69 -7.82 -26.70
N GLU A 34 -7.39 -8.84 -25.92
CA GLU A 34 -8.16 -10.08 -25.88
C GLU A 34 -9.54 -9.85 -25.25
N ILE A 35 -10.59 -10.24 -26.00
CA ILE A 35 -11.97 -10.25 -25.53
C ILE A 35 -12.20 -11.60 -24.86
N ASN A 36 -12.52 -11.56 -23.56
CA ASN A 36 -12.78 -12.76 -22.79
C ASN A 36 -13.96 -13.57 -23.40
N PRO A 37 -13.75 -14.84 -23.82
CA PRO A 37 -14.78 -15.68 -24.45
C PRO A 37 -15.99 -16.02 -23.56
N HIS A 38 -15.86 -15.82 -22.25
CA HIS A 38 -16.94 -16.03 -21.29
C HIS A 38 -17.89 -14.84 -21.17
N ILE A 39 -17.59 -13.69 -21.80
CA ILE A 39 -18.52 -12.57 -21.90
C ILE A 39 -19.70 -13.03 -22.79
N PRO A 40 -20.95 -12.89 -22.35
CA PRO A 40 -22.09 -13.34 -23.14
C PRO A 40 -22.21 -12.54 -24.45
N GLN A 41 -22.67 -13.20 -25.51
CA GLN A 41 -22.72 -12.64 -26.87
C GLN A 41 -23.47 -11.30 -26.97
N TYR A 42 -24.49 -11.07 -26.15
CA TYR A 42 -25.24 -9.80 -26.18
C TYR A 42 -24.46 -8.60 -25.63
N MET A 43 -23.38 -8.82 -24.85
CA MET A 43 -22.47 -7.77 -24.39
C MET A 43 -21.29 -7.57 -25.33
N THR A 44 -20.87 -8.61 -26.07
CA THR A 44 -19.76 -8.50 -27.03
C THR A 44 -20.22 -7.98 -28.39
N ASN A 45 -21.43 -8.33 -28.82
CA ASN A 45 -21.99 -7.87 -30.08
C ASN A 45 -22.29 -6.38 -30.03
N VAL A 46 -21.55 -5.62 -30.83
CA VAL A 46 -21.74 -4.18 -30.91
C VAL A 46 -23.07 -3.87 -31.63
N PRO A 47 -23.93 -3.03 -31.04
CA PRO A 47 -25.16 -2.60 -31.69
C PRO A 47 -24.90 -1.89 -33.02
N TRP A 48 -25.80 -2.09 -33.99
CA TRP A 48 -25.67 -1.59 -35.36
C TRP A 48 -25.43 -0.07 -35.45
N TYR A 49 -25.97 0.74 -34.54
CA TYR A 49 -25.86 2.20 -34.56
C TYR A 49 -24.46 2.73 -34.20
N LEU A 50 -23.57 1.88 -33.70
CA LEU A 50 -22.16 2.21 -33.42
C LEU A 50 -21.24 1.89 -34.61
N ASN A 51 -21.74 1.25 -35.67
CA ASN A 51 -21.06 1.01 -36.95
C ASN A 51 -19.62 0.45 -36.86
N SER A 52 -19.30 -0.34 -35.83
CA SER A 52 -18.00 -1.03 -35.75
C SER A 52 -17.99 -2.26 -36.65
N THR A 53 -16.96 -2.41 -37.49
CA THR A 53 -16.79 -3.57 -38.37
C THR A 53 -16.11 -4.75 -37.67
N HIS A 54 -15.40 -4.50 -36.57
CA HIS A 54 -14.66 -5.50 -35.80
C HIS A 54 -15.32 -5.76 -34.43
N PRO A 55 -15.11 -6.95 -33.84
CA PRO A 55 -15.52 -7.23 -32.46
C PRO A 55 -14.82 -6.25 -31.50
N THR A 56 -15.59 -5.48 -30.74
CA THR A 56 -15.02 -4.49 -29.82
C THR A 56 -15.86 -4.28 -28.56
N LEU A 57 -15.20 -4.09 -27.42
CA LEU A 57 -15.85 -3.79 -26.15
C LEU A 57 -15.92 -2.28 -25.84
N LYS A 58 -15.52 -1.41 -26.79
CA LYS A 58 -15.55 0.06 -26.65
C LYS A 58 -16.94 0.60 -26.32
N HIS A 59 -17.99 -0.07 -26.80
CA HIS A 59 -19.38 0.32 -26.54
C HIS A 59 -19.86 0.04 -25.10
N GLN A 60 -19.14 -0.81 -24.35
CA GLN A 60 -19.44 -1.05 -22.93
C GLN A 60 -18.68 -0.07 -22.01
N ARG A 61 -17.71 0.69 -22.57
CA ARG A 61 -16.96 1.68 -21.81
C ARG A 61 -17.82 2.92 -21.61
N ASN A 62 -17.60 3.60 -20.48
CA ASN A 62 -18.33 4.83 -20.19
C ASN A 62 -18.04 5.92 -21.24
N TRP A 63 -19.05 6.28 -22.04
CA TRP A 63 -18.95 7.34 -23.05
C TRP A 63 -19.07 8.75 -22.48
N LYS A 64 -19.74 8.87 -21.32
CA LYS A 64 -19.81 10.13 -20.59
C LYS A 64 -18.48 10.22 -19.84
N GLY A 65 -17.59 11.11 -20.26
CA GLY A 65 -16.31 11.32 -19.58
C GLY A 65 -16.52 11.40 -18.06
N THR A 66 -15.56 10.89 -17.30
CA THR A 66 -15.58 11.03 -15.84
C THR A 66 -15.71 12.51 -15.51
N VAL A 67 -16.83 12.89 -14.89
CA VAL A 67 -17.05 14.28 -14.50
C VAL A 67 -16.12 14.52 -13.33
N GLU A 68 -15.00 15.18 -13.59
CA GLU A 68 -14.03 15.51 -12.55
C GLU A 68 -14.62 16.59 -11.65
N ASP A 69 -14.59 16.35 -10.35
CA ASP A 69 -14.99 17.35 -9.38
C ASP A 69 -13.94 18.47 -9.34
N SER A 70 -14.36 19.68 -9.70
CA SER A 70 -13.54 20.86 -9.52
C SER A 70 -13.38 21.16 -8.03
N LYS A 71 -12.16 21.35 -7.56
CA LYS A 71 -11.88 21.87 -6.21
C LYS A 71 -12.21 23.36 -6.05
N GLN A 72 -12.71 24.00 -7.10
CA GLN A 72 -13.08 25.41 -7.08
C GLN A 72 -14.35 25.60 -6.24
N TRP A 73 -14.26 26.47 -5.25
CA TRP A 73 -15.38 26.91 -4.43
C TRP A 73 -15.64 28.40 -4.66
N TYR A 74 -16.80 28.87 -4.22
CA TYR A 74 -17.17 30.28 -4.35
C TYR A 74 -16.16 31.18 -3.63
N ASP A 75 -15.68 32.23 -4.31
CA ASP A 75 -14.82 33.24 -3.73
C ASP A 75 -15.60 34.11 -2.71
N ARG A 76 -15.65 33.66 -1.46
CA ARG A 76 -16.41 34.34 -0.40
C ARG A 76 -15.82 35.72 -0.11
N GLY A 77 -16.65 36.75 -0.25
CA GLY A 77 -16.26 38.13 0.07
C GLY A 77 -15.42 38.83 -1.00
N ALA A 78 -15.18 38.20 -2.16
CA ALA A 78 -14.50 38.85 -3.27
C ALA A 78 -15.35 39.98 -3.86
N LYS A 79 -14.76 41.17 -3.91
CA LYS A 79 -15.37 42.38 -4.50
C LYS A 79 -14.70 42.68 -5.83
N VAL A 80 -15.47 43.09 -6.82
CA VAL A 80 -14.98 43.36 -8.18
C VAL A 80 -14.74 44.85 -8.38
N PHE A 81 -15.79 45.66 -8.28
CA PHE A 81 -15.72 47.09 -8.61
C PHE A 81 -16.50 47.92 -7.59
N GLN A 82 -15.90 49.04 -7.15
CA GLN A 82 -16.57 49.99 -6.27
C GLN A 82 -16.86 51.30 -7.02
N ALA A 83 -18.15 51.61 -7.18
CA ALA A 83 -18.57 52.86 -7.78
C ALA A 83 -18.55 54.01 -6.75
N THR A 84 -18.21 55.22 -7.20
CA THR A 84 -18.27 56.44 -6.37
C THR A 84 -19.62 57.14 -6.40
N LYS A 85 -20.46 56.82 -7.41
CA LYS A 85 -21.82 57.36 -7.58
C LYS A 85 -22.82 56.22 -7.77
N TRP A 86 -24.04 56.45 -7.32
CA TRP A 86 -25.12 55.47 -7.48
C TRP A 86 -25.45 55.30 -8.97
N ARG A 87 -25.48 54.05 -9.44
CA ARG A 87 -25.80 53.71 -10.83
C ARG A 87 -27.25 53.26 -10.94
N LYS A 88 -27.88 53.54 -12.08
CA LYS A 88 -29.26 53.12 -12.33
C LYS A 88 -29.32 51.59 -12.39
N GLY A 89 -30.17 50.98 -11.57
CA GLY A 89 -30.28 49.52 -11.42
C GLY A 89 -29.47 48.95 -10.25
N SER A 90 -28.64 49.77 -9.58
CA SER A 90 -28.05 49.40 -8.31
C SER A 90 -29.07 49.39 -7.18
N CYS A 91 -28.81 48.58 -6.15
CA CYS A 91 -29.57 48.56 -4.91
C CYS A 91 -29.75 49.98 -4.36
N GLU A 92 -31.00 50.34 -4.02
CA GLU A 92 -31.33 51.67 -3.52
C GLU A 92 -30.79 51.92 -2.11
N ASN A 93 -30.55 50.86 -1.33
CA ASN A 93 -29.97 50.92 0.01
C ASN A 93 -28.45 51.08 -0.05
N CYS A 94 -27.72 50.09 -0.61
CA CYS A 94 -26.26 50.01 -0.54
C CYS A 94 -25.52 50.58 -1.76
N GLY A 95 -26.16 50.62 -2.93
CA GLY A 95 -25.57 51.10 -4.18
C GLY A 95 -24.74 50.07 -4.97
N SER A 96 -24.71 48.79 -4.58
CA SER A 96 -24.11 47.73 -5.43
C SER A 96 -25.08 47.29 -6.55
N MET A 97 -24.54 46.77 -7.64
CA MET A 97 -25.33 46.16 -8.73
C MET A 97 -25.53 44.64 -8.59
N SER A 98 -24.91 44.01 -7.58
CA SER A 98 -24.95 42.56 -7.41
C SER A 98 -26.31 42.01 -6.94
N HIS A 99 -27.15 42.83 -6.31
CA HIS A 99 -28.40 42.37 -5.69
C HIS A 99 -29.49 43.46 -5.68
N ALA A 100 -30.73 43.04 -5.43
CA ALA A 100 -31.89 43.92 -5.25
C ALA A 100 -31.97 44.46 -3.80
N THR A 101 -32.76 45.50 -3.57
CA THR A 101 -32.92 46.13 -2.24
C THR A 101 -33.39 45.19 -1.14
N LYS A 102 -34.21 44.20 -1.48
CA LYS A 102 -34.77 43.22 -0.54
C LYS A 102 -33.71 42.23 -0.04
N ASP A 103 -32.75 41.90 -0.90
CA ASP A 103 -31.68 40.93 -0.61
C ASP A 103 -30.38 41.62 -0.18
N CYS A 104 -30.50 42.88 0.27
CA CYS A 104 -29.37 43.70 0.67
C CYS A 104 -28.78 43.21 2.00
N LEU A 105 -27.49 42.84 1.97
CA LEU A 105 -26.74 42.41 3.15
C LEU A 105 -26.38 43.57 4.09
N GLU A 106 -26.38 44.80 3.57
CA GLU A 106 -26.17 46.01 4.37
C GLU A 106 -27.42 46.40 5.14
N ARG A 107 -27.21 46.91 6.36
CA ARG A 107 -28.28 47.38 7.23
C ARG A 107 -29.21 48.38 6.48
N PRO A 108 -30.54 48.20 6.55
CA PRO A 108 -31.48 49.15 5.93
C PRO A 108 -31.26 50.58 6.44
N ARG A 109 -30.96 51.50 5.54
CA ARG A 109 -30.79 52.93 5.86
C ARG A 109 -32.11 53.67 5.76
N SER A 110 -32.29 54.70 6.59
CA SER A 110 -33.44 55.61 6.50
C SER A 110 -33.47 56.40 5.19
N LYS A 111 -32.30 56.84 4.71
CA LYS A 111 -32.08 57.40 3.38
C LYS A 111 -31.02 56.56 2.67
N GLY A 112 -31.44 55.76 1.69
CA GLY A 112 -30.56 54.86 0.95
C GLY A 112 -29.52 55.58 0.07
N ALA A 113 -28.55 54.81 -0.44
CA ALA A 113 -27.51 55.29 -1.36
C ALA A 113 -28.07 55.96 -2.62
N LYS A 114 -29.28 55.59 -3.08
CA LYS A 114 -29.96 56.24 -4.23
C LYS A 114 -30.16 57.74 -4.04
N TRP A 115 -30.55 58.15 -2.83
CA TRP A 115 -30.89 59.54 -2.53
C TRP A 115 -29.71 60.32 -1.94
N THR A 116 -28.80 59.63 -1.25
CA THR A 116 -27.70 60.28 -0.54
C THR A 116 -26.39 60.25 -1.31
N GLY A 117 -26.21 59.30 -2.24
CA GLY A 117 -24.96 59.09 -2.99
C GLY A 117 -23.74 58.76 -2.12
N LYS A 118 -23.94 58.50 -0.81
CA LYS A 118 -22.87 58.32 0.18
C LYS A 118 -22.78 56.85 0.60
N GLY A 119 -21.57 56.36 0.84
CA GLY A 119 -21.30 55.01 1.32
C GLY A 119 -21.77 53.95 0.33
N ILE A 120 -21.19 53.93 -0.87
CA ILE A 120 -21.53 52.94 -1.91
C ILE A 120 -20.71 51.68 -1.70
N ALA A 121 -21.41 50.56 -1.56
CA ALA A 121 -20.80 49.24 -1.43
C ALA A 121 -20.17 48.79 -2.75
N ALA A 122 -19.09 48.02 -2.66
CA ALA A 122 -18.48 47.38 -3.82
C ALA A 122 -19.37 46.22 -4.34
N ASP A 123 -19.35 46.03 -5.65
CA ASP A 123 -20.06 44.94 -6.34
C ASP A 123 -19.43 43.59 -5.98
N ASP A 124 -20.25 42.60 -5.66
CA ASP A 124 -19.83 41.23 -5.38
C ASP A 124 -19.49 40.47 -6.67
N LYS A 125 -18.52 39.55 -6.59
CA LYS A 125 -18.25 38.58 -7.66
C LYS A 125 -19.35 37.52 -7.66
N ILE A 126 -20.16 37.46 -8.72
CA ILE A 126 -21.19 36.43 -8.89
C ILE A 126 -20.57 35.31 -9.72
N GLU A 127 -20.48 34.11 -9.14
CA GLU A 127 -19.96 32.92 -9.79
C GLU A 127 -21.03 31.82 -9.78
N GLU A 128 -21.16 31.09 -10.88
CA GLU A 128 -22.00 29.90 -10.96
C GLU A 128 -21.09 28.66 -11.04
N ILE A 129 -20.96 27.96 -9.91
CA ILE A 129 -20.15 26.74 -9.84
C ILE A 129 -21.09 25.54 -9.94
N VAL A 130 -20.98 24.79 -11.03
CA VAL A 130 -21.71 23.55 -11.22
C VAL A 130 -20.95 22.43 -10.53
N MET A 131 -21.42 22.04 -9.35
CA MET A 131 -20.99 20.80 -8.71
C MET A 131 -21.89 19.66 -9.17
N PRO A 132 -21.38 18.64 -9.86
CA PRO A 132 -22.19 17.55 -10.37
C PRO A 132 -22.41 16.46 -9.31
N ASN A 133 -21.39 16.15 -8.51
CA ASN A 133 -21.42 15.02 -7.58
C ASN A 133 -22.07 15.36 -6.22
N PHE A 134 -22.63 14.32 -5.58
CA PHE A 134 -23.26 14.44 -4.25
C PHE A 134 -22.25 14.82 -3.18
N GLU A 135 -21.07 14.19 -3.21
CA GLU A 135 -19.97 14.40 -2.26
C GLU A 135 -19.42 15.82 -2.40
N SER A 136 -19.14 16.27 -3.62
CA SER A 136 -18.67 17.63 -3.89
C SER A 136 -19.61 18.70 -3.32
N LYS A 137 -20.94 18.55 -3.44
CA LYS A 137 -21.89 19.52 -2.85
C LYS A 137 -21.93 19.53 -1.32
N ARG A 138 -21.66 18.38 -0.70
CA ARG A 138 -21.85 18.15 0.74
C ARG A 138 -20.54 18.09 1.51
N ASP A 139 -19.41 18.28 0.85
CA ASP A 139 -18.13 18.33 1.51
C ASP A 139 -18.12 19.51 2.50
N ARG A 140 -17.90 19.18 3.77
CA ARG A 140 -17.81 20.13 4.87
C ARG A 140 -16.62 21.08 4.68
N TRP A 141 -15.59 20.63 3.99
CA TRP A 141 -14.33 21.35 3.79
C TRP A 141 -14.29 22.15 2.48
N ASN A 142 -15.44 22.35 1.84
CA ASN A 142 -15.54 23.22 0.67
C ASN A 142 -15.08 24.65 0.95
N GLY A 143 -14.08 25.11 0.20
CA GLY A 143 -13.45 26.42 0.37
C GLY A 143 -12.44 26.51 1.52
N TYR A 144 -11.96 25.37 2.03
CA TYR A 144 -10.91 25.35 3.05
C TYR A 144 -9.58 25.86 2.47
N ASP A 145 -9.00 26.87 3.10
CA ASP A 145 -7.65 27.35 2.78
C ASP A 145 -6.61 26.50 3.55
N PRO A 146 -5.72 25.75 2.85
CA PRO A 146 -4.68 24.96 3.49
C PRO A 146 -3.75 25.78 4.40
N ALA A 147 -3.59 27.09 4.16
CA ALA A 147 -2.77 27.94 4.99
C ALA A 147 -3.33 28.08 6.42
N GLU A 148 -4.64 27.94 6.63
CA GLU A 148 -5.23 27.99 7.97
C GLU A 148 -4.79 26.85 8.89
N TYR A 149 -4.30 25.73 8.32
CA TYR A 149 -3.77 24.62 9.09
C TYR A 149 -2.54 25.02 9.92
N SER A 150 -1.79 26.05 9.51
CA SER A 150 -0.68 26.63 10.30
C SER A 150 -1.10 27.00 11.72
N LYS A 151 -2.31 27.56 11.91
CA LYS A 151 -2.86 27.92 13.23
C LYS A 151 -3.02 26.71 14.16
N VAL A 152 -3.20 25.52 13.59
CA VAL A 152 -3.27 24.27 14.34
C VAL A 152 -1.87 23.85 14.75
N VAL A 153 -0.91 23.90 13.82
CA VAL A 153 0.52 23.64 14.08
C VAL A 153 1.04 24.55 15.19
N ASP A 154 0.86 25.87 15.09
CA ASP A 154 1.27 26.85 16.10
C ASP A 154 0.69 26.56 17.50
N ARG A 155 -0.51 25.96 17.56
CA ARG A 155 -1.14 25.58 18.82
C ARG A 155 -0.47 24.37 19.43
N TYR A 156 -0.14 23.36 18.63
CA TYR A 156 0.59 22.19 19.08
C TYR A 156 2.02 22.55 19.51
N GLU A 157 2.70 23.43 18.79
CA GLU A 157 4.02 23.94 19.18
C GLU A 157 3.98 24.62 20.56
N LYS A 158 2.98 25.46 20.84
CA LYS A 158 2.79 26.08 22.17
C LYS A 158 2.52 25.05 23.27
N ILE A 159 1.79 23.98 22.96
CA ILE A 159 1.54 22.90 23.91
C ILE A 159 2.85 22.15 24.20
N GLU A 160 3.67 21.88 23.19
CA GLU A 160 4.97 21.23 23.35
C GLU A 160 5.95 22.08 24.14
N THR A 161 5.98 23.42 23.94
CA THR A 161 6.83 24.31 24.76
C THR A 161 6.41 24.27 26.23
N LEU A 162 5.10 24.30 26.51
CA LEU A 162 4.59 24.20 27.88
C LEU A 162 4.92 22.86 28.53
N HIS A 163 4.80 21.74 27.79
CA HIS A 163 5.22 20.43 28.29
C HIS A 163 6.71 20.38 28.63
N LYS A 164 7.58 20.97 27.79
CA LYS A 164 9.02 21.07 28.06
C LYS A 164 9.31 21.90 29.30
N GLU A 165 8.67 23.04 29.46
CA GLU A 165 8.82 23.90 30.65
C GLU A 165 8.36 23.20 31.94
N MET A 166 7.24 22.47 31.89
CA MET A 166 6.76 21.68 33.03
C MET A 166 7.76 20.59 33.41
N LYS A 167 8.26 19.85 32.42
CA LYS A 167 9.28 18.81 32.65
C LYS A 167 10.59 19.37 33.20
N GLN A 168 11.01 20.56 32.75
CA GLN A 168 12.18 21.24 33.30
C GLN A 168 11.97 21.68 34.75
N LYS A 169 10.80 22.24 35.08
CA LYS A 169 10.44 22.62 36.46
C LYS A 169 10.46 21.40 37.39
N GLU A 170 9.85 20.30 36.97
CA GLU A 170 9.87 19.03 37.72
C GLU A 170 11.30 18.53 37.96
N ARG A 171 12.18 18.60 36.96
CA ARG A 171 13.60 18.21 37.09
C ARG A 171 14.36 19.10 38.07
N VAL A 172 14.12 20.41 38.04
CA VAL A 172 14.75 21.36 38.96
C VAL A 172 14.25 21.14 40.38
N GLU A 173 12.95 20.88 40.57
CA GLU A 173 12.37 20.55 41.88
C GLU A 173 12.93 19.25 42.46
N GLN A 174 13.13 18.22 41.61
CA GLN A 174 13.82 16.98 42.00
C GLN A 174 15.27 17.21 42.44
N LEU A 175 16.01 18.09 41.75
CA LEU A 175 17.38 18.45 42.14
C LEU A 175 17.42 19.27 43.43
N TYR A 176 16.47 20.19 43.62
CA TYR A 176 16.41 21.08 44.79
C TYR A 176 15.88 20.40 46.05
N SER A 177 15.06 19.34 45.91
CA SER A 177 14.57 18.54 47.04
C SER A 177 15.62 17.60 47.66
N GLY A 178 16.83 17.52 47.10
CA GLY A 178 18.03 17.09 47.83
C GLY A 178 18.06 15.65 48.35
N VAL A 179 17.45 14.69 47.65
CA VAL A 179 17.61 13.26 47.97
C VAL A 179 18.74 12.65 47.11
N PRO A 180 19.80 12.09 47.71
CA PRO A 180 20.87 11.44 46.96
C PRO A 180 20.41 10.07 46.44
N VAL A 181 20.70 9.78 45.16
CA VAL A 181 20.59 8.42 44.61
C VAL A 181 21.91 7.70 44.89
N GLU A 182 21.97 6.93 45.97
CA GLU A 182 22.88 5.78 46.08
C GLU A 182 22.08 4.50 45.82
N GLY A 183 22.69 3.60 45.06
CA GLY A 183 22.09 2.34 44.67
C GLY A 183 21.89 1.37 45.84
N GLY A 184 20.90 0.50 45.67
CA GLY A 184 20.84 -0.81 46.31
C GLY A 184 19.94 -0.91 47.54
N GLY A 185 18.82 -1.61 47.36
CA GLY A 185 18.31 -2.51 48.40
C GLY A 185 17.00 -2.11 49.09
N ALA A 186 15.96 -2.87 48.75
CA ALA A 186 14.93 -3.40 49.64
C ALA A 186 13.84 -2.45 50.21
N ASP A 187 12.63 -2.77 49.74
CA ASP A 187 11.36 -2.84 50.47
C ASP A 187 10.60 -1.55 50.83
N GLY A 188 9.47 -1.36 50.14
CA GLY A 188 8.37 -0.56 50.70
C GLY A 188 7.46 0.15 49.70
N ALA A 189 6.67 -0.61 48.95
CA ALA A 189 5.26 -0.35 48.64
C ALA A 189 4.80 1.04 48.12
N VAL A 190 4.07 0.97 46.98
CA VAL A 190 2.95 1.83 46.54
C VAL A 190 3.26 2.97 45.55
N ALA A 191 2.80 2.74 44.31
CA ALA A 191 2.21 3.69 43.33
C ALA A 191 3.13 4.81 42.79
N THR A 192 3.18 5.15 41.50
CA THR A 192 2.37 4.84 40.32
C THR A 192 3.07 5.48 39.11
N ASN A 193 3.02 4.80 37.96
CA ASN A 193 3.00 5.33 36.59
C ASN A 193 3.96 6.48 36.17
N GLY A 194 4.78 6.16 35.17
CA GLY A 194 4.54 6.74 33.85
C GLY A 194 5.59 7.71 33.33
N GLY A 195 6.48 7.19 32.48
CA GLY A 195 6.61 7.68 31.10
C GLY A 195 7.29 9.03 30.87
N GLY A 196 8.44 8.96 30.20
CA GLY A 196 8.57 9.69 28.95
C GLY A 196 9.47 10.92 28.95
N ALA A 197 10.53 10.80 28.15
CA ALA A 197 10.67 11.62 26.94
C ALA A 197 11.19 13.06 27.12
N ASP A 198 12.42 13.32 26.70
CA ASP A 198 12.69 14.32 25.64
C ASP A 198 13.85 15.29 25.89
N GLY A 199 14.59 15.53 24.79
CA GLY A 199 15.17 16.82 24.44
C GLY A 199 16.70 16.86 24.53
N ALA A 200 17.46 16.54 23.49
CA ALA A 200 17.69 17.32 22.26
C ALA A 200 18.35 18.70 22.51
N ALA A 201 19.59 18.87 22.04
CA ALA A 201 19.98 19.92 21.10
C ALA A 201 21.46 19.81 20.71
N ALA A 202 21.73 20.15 19.45
CA ALA A 202 22.92 19.86 18.67
C ALA A 202 24.04 20.92 18.80
N ALA A 203 25.30 20.52 18.55
CA ALA A 203 26.13 21.05 17.45
C ALA A 203 27.51 20.35 17.39
N ASP A 204 27.83 19.88 16.18
CA ASP A 204 29.14 19.72 15.53
C ASP A 204 30.36 19.08 16.24
N GLY A 205 30.86 18.02 15.58
CA GLY A 205 32.26 18.04 15.13
C GLY A 205 33.28 17.29 15.96
N ALA A 206 33.44 16.01 15.60
CA ALA A 206 34.67 15.21 15.71
C ALA A 206 35.19 14.83 17.10
N GLY A 207 35.19 13.52 17.35
CA GLY A 207 36.29 12.85 18.06
C GLY A 207 35.93 12.28 19.42
N ALA A 208 35.76 10.95 19.43
CA ALA A 208 35.97 10.03 20.54
C ALA A 208 34.99 10.06 21.73
N ASP A 209 34.93 8.90 22.38
CA ASP A 209 34.21 8.52 23.60
C ASP A 209 32.81 7.91 23.38
N ALA A 210 32.68 6.59 23.25
CA ALA A 210 32.78 5.58 24.33
C ALA A 210 31.68 5.76 25.38
N ASP A 211 30.47 5.28 25.06
CA ASP A 211 29.62 4.55 26.01
C ASP A 211 28.38 3.97 25.29
N GLU A 212 28.56 2.75 24.76
CA GLU A 212 27.46 1.83 24.49
C GLU A 212 26.82 1.41 25.82
N ALA A 213 25.82 2.15 26.29
CA ALA A 213 24.90 1.62 27.28
C ALA A 213 23.79 0.86 26.54
N LYS A 214 23.93 -0.47 26.47
CA LYS A 214 22.84 -1.39 26.16
C LYS A 214 21.64 -1.02 27.02
N LEU A 215 20.50 -0.78 26.39
CA LEU A 215 19.21 -0.68 27.08
C LEU A 215 18.95 -2.02 27.77
N ASP A 216 18.71 -1.98 29.07
CA ASP A 216 18.45 -3.18 29.85
C ASP A 216 17.10 -3.79 29.42
N GLU A 217 17.04 -5.12 29.25
CA GLU A 217 15.85 -5.89 28.81
C GLU A 217 14.56 -5.58 29.61
N ALA A 218 14.70 -4.98 30.80
CA ALA A 218 13.59 -4.55 31.64
C ALA A 218 12.83 -3.32 31.10
N GLU A 219 13.50 -2.38 30.42
CA GLU A 219 12.86 -1.18 29.86
C GLU A 219 12.13 -1.47 28.54
N GLU A 220 12.63 -2.41 27.74
CA GLU A 220 11.98 -2.86 26.50
C GLU A 220 10.68 -3.63 26.78
N ALA A 221 10.64 -4.40 27.89
CA ALA A 221 9.43 -5.07 28.37
C ALA A 221 8.34 -4.09 28.85
N ALA A 222 8.71 -2.91 29.35
CA ALA A 222 7.79 -1.90 29.86
C ALA A 222 7.03 -1.15 28.74
N PHE A 223 7.65 -0.98 27.56
CA PHE A 223 6.98 -0.37 26.41
C PHE A 223 5.92 -1.29 25.75
N GLN A 224 6.00 -2.61 25.98
CA GLN A 224 5.02 -3.58 25.49
C GLN A 224 3.79 -3.75 26.40
N GLU A 225 3.74 -3.11 27.57
CA GLU A 225 2.62 -3.28 28.53
C GLU A 225 1.64 -2.10 28.52
N VAL A 226 1.13 -1.74 27.34
CA VAL A 226 -0.03 -0.83 27.26
C VAL A 226 -1.30 -1.59 27.68
N LYS A 227 -1.66 -1.53 28.97
CA LYS A 227 -2.96 -1.98 29.50
C LYS A 227 -4.05 -0.94 29.22
N LYS A 228 -4.54 -0.84 27.98
CA LYS A 228 -5.83 -0.17 27.72
C LYS A 228 -6.96 -1.05 28.29
N ARG A 229 -7.47 -0.72 29.48
CA ARG A 229 -8.68 -1.33 30.05
C ARG A 229 -9.91 -0.87 29.27
N ALA A 230 -10.34 -1.66 28.30
CA ALA A 230 -11.73 -1.61 27.83
C ALA A 230 -12.59 -2.42 28.82
N ARG A 231 -13.51 -1.78 29.53
CA ARG A 231 -14.47 -2.48 30.38
C ARG A 231 -15.62 -2.98 29.51
N THR A 232 -15.63 -4.25 29.16
CA THR A 232 -16.83 -4.96 28.69
C THR A 232 -17.41 -5.78 29.83
N ALA A 233 -18.74 -5.85 29.93
CA ALA A 233 -19.49 -6.32 31.10
C ALA A 233 -19.46 -7.85 31.34
N GLY A 234 -18.57 -8.58 30.69
CA GLY A 234 -18.57 -10.04 30.70
C GLY A 234 -17.17 -10.62 30.84
N GLY A 235 -16.55 -10.45 32.01
CA GLY A 235 -15.53 -11.35 32.59
C GLY A 235 -14.51 -12.03 31.66
N GLY A 236 -14.07 -11.37 30.60
CA GLY A 236 -13.07 -11.88 29.65
C GLY A 236 -11.69 -11.41 30.07
N SER A 237 -10.74 -12.35 30.12
CA SER A 237 -9.33 -12.17 30.45
C SER A 237 -8.77 -10.78 30.12
N SER A 238 -8.26 -10.08 31.13
CA SER A 238 -7.50 -8.83 30.98
C SER A 238 -6.09 -9.10 30.45
N GLY A 239 -5.97 -9.78 29.31
CA GLY A 239 -4.72 -9.85 28.57
C GLY A 239 -4.47 -8.52 27.88
N SER A 240 -3.28 -7.95 28.04
CA SER A 240 -2.81 -6.90 27.12
C SER A 240 -2.87 -7.52 25.73
N VAL A 241 -3.78 -7.02 24.88
CA VAL A 241 -3.82 -7.41 23.47
C VAL A 241 -2.62 -6.73 22.82
N ARG A 242 -1.43 -7.31 23.01
CA ARG A 242 -0.28 -6.97 22.19
C ARG A 242 -0.65 -7.32 20.76
N ASN A 243 -0.34 -6.44 19.83
CA ASN A 243 -0.54 -6.74 18.42
C ASN A 243 0.22 -8.03 18.12
N LEU A 244 -0.50 -9.06 17.68
CA LEU A 244 0.05 -10.40 17.39
C LEU A 244 1.04 -10.38 16.22
N ARG A 245 1.02 -9.32 15.42
CA ARG A 245 1.95 -9.12 14.32
C ARG A 245 3.29 -8.63 14.87
N ILE A 246 4.32 -9.42 14.62
CA ILE A 246 5.73 -9.06 14.81
C ILE A 246 6.04 -7.86 13.92
N ARG A 247 6.60 -6.79 14.51
CA ARG A 247 6.82 -5.50 13.83
C ARG A 247 8.10 -5.52 13.01
N GLU A 248 9.06 -6.33 13.44
CA GLU A 248 10.37 -6.57 12.85
C GLU A 248 10.23 -7.30 11.50
N ASP A 249 9.22 -8.17 11.39
CA ASP A 249 8.93 -8.92 10.16
C ASP A 249 8.13 -8.07 9.16
N THR A 250 8.84 -7.55 8.16
CA THR A 250 8.22 -6.86 7.03
C THR A 250 7.37 -7.83 6.21
N ALA A 251 6.15 -7.43 5.85
CA ALA A 251 5.31 -8.25 4.99
C ALA A 251 5.90 -8.33 3.57
N LYS A 252 5.74 -9.49 2.91
CA LYS A 252 6.35 -9.76 1.59
C LYS A 252 6.04 -8.68 0.55
N TYR A 253 4.78 -8.23 0.45
CA TYR A 253 4.34 -7.19 -0.50
C TYR A 253 4.83 -5.77 -0.18
N LEU A 254 5.45 -5.55 0.99
CA LEU A 254 6.08 -4.27 1.36
C LEU A 254 7.59 -4.27 1.10
N LEU A 255 8.17 -5.41 0.71
CA LEU A 255 9.59 -5.48 0.36
C LEU A 255 9.90 -4.63 -0.88
N ASN A 256 8.97 -4.56 -1.84
CA ASN A 256 9.04 -3.65 -2.98
C ASN A 256 7.67 -3.02 -3.24
N LEU A 257 7.61 -1.68 -3.28
CA LEU A 257 6.37 -0.91 -3.50
C LEU A 257 6.09 -0.66 -4.99
N ASP A 258 7.02 -1.02 -5.87
CA ASP A 258 6.81 -0.91 -7.31
C ASP A 258 5.69 -1.85 -7.76
N VAL A 259 4.73 -1.31 -8.51
CA VAL A 259 3.52 -2.04 -8.97
C VAL A 259 3.87 -3.26 -9.83
N ASN A 260 4.95 -3.19 -10.60
CA ASN A 260 5.42 -4.24 -11.50
C ASN A 260 6.51 -5.14 -10.88
N SER A 261 6.62 -5.14 -9.55
CA SER A 261 7.49 -6.06 -8.83
C SER A 261 6.92 -7.49 -8.79
N ALA A 262 7.36 -8.32 -7.86
CA ALA A 262 6.87 -9.69 -7.73
C ALA A 262 5.40 -9.74 -7.29
N HIS A 263 4.60 -10.56 -7.97
CA HIS A 263 3.21 -10.76 -7.61
C HIS A 263 3.08 -11.47 -6.25
N TYR A 264 2.35 -10.83 -5.34
CA TYR A 264 1.93 -11.40 -4.07
C TYR A 264 0.46 -11.81 -4.16
N ASP A 265 0.17 -13.09 -3.91
CA ASP A 265 -1.20 -13.58 -3.80
C ASP A 265 -1.70 -13.40 -2.35
N PRO A 266 -2.61 -12.46 -2.08
CA PRO A 266 -3.11 -12.22 -0.72
C PRO A 266 -3.96 -13.36 -0.17
N LYS A 267 -4.49 -14.25 -1.03
CA LYS A 267 -5.32 -15.39 -0.61
C LYS A 267 -4.47 -16.47 0.06
N THR A 268 -3.38 -16.86 -0.61
CA THR A 268 -2.47 -17.90 -0.10
C THR A 268 -1.30 -17.32 0.69
N ARG A 269 -1.14 -15.98 0.69
CA ARG A 269 -0.02 -15.25 1.31
C ARG A 269 1.34 -15.68 0.76
N SER A 270 1.38 -16.03 -0.53
CA SER A 270 2.58 -16.50 -1.20
C SER A 270 3.12 -15.45 -2.17
N MET A 271 4.46 -15.37 -2.25
CA MET A 271 5.17 -14.54 -3.22
C MET A 271 6.17 -15.43 -3.95
N ARG A 272 5.88 -15.75 -5.20
CA ARG A 272 6.65 -16.76 -5.95
C ARG A 272 8.03 -16.27 -6.36
N ALA A 273 8.08 -15.10 -6.99
CA ALA A 273 9.30 -14.49 -7.50
C ALA A 273 9.99 -13.61 -6.46
N ASP A 274 11.26 -13.32 -6.67
CA ASP A 274 12.03 -12.36 -5.87
C ASP A 274 11.50 -10.93 -6.13
N PRO A 275 11.07 -10.18 -5.10
CA PRO A 275 10.62 -8.80 -5.25
C PRO A 275 11.75 -7.81 -5.60
N GLN A 276 13.02 -8.16 -5.35
CA GLN A 276 14.18 -7.28 -5.56
C GLN A 276 15.30 -8.00 -6.33
N PRO A 277 15.12 -8.36 -7.60
CA PRO A 277 16.12 -9.13 -8.35
C PRO A 277 17.47 -8.40 -8.48
N ASN A 278 17.47 -7.08 -8.62
CA ASN A 278 18.65 -6.26 -8.90
C ASN A 278 19.59 -6.07 -7.69
N LYS A 279 19.13 -6.34 -6.47
CA LYS A 279 19.98 -6.20 -5.27
C LYS A 279 20.96 -7.36 -5.16
N PRO A 280 22.12 -7.18 -4.51
CA PRO A 280 23.03 -8.29 -4.23
C PRO A 280 22.47 -9.19 -3.13
N ALA A 281 22.83 -10.48 -3.12
CA ALA A 281 22.24 -11.48 -2.24
C ALA A 281 22.42 -11.20 -0.73
N HIS A 282 23.50 -10.53 -0.33
CA HIS A 282 23.77 -10.26 1.09
C HIS A 282 22.84 -9.21 1.71
N GLU A 283 22.22 -8.37 0.89
CA GLU A 283 21.26 -7.35 1.35
C GLU A 283 19.81 -7.85 1.29
N LYS A 284 19.57 -9.00 0.65
CA LYS A 284 18.23 -9.57 0.50
C LYS A 284 17.85 -10.39 1.71
N THR A 285 16.73 -10.02 2.32
CA THR A 285 16.09 -10.82 3.38
C THR A 285 15.23 -11.95 2.81
N PHE A 286 14.76 -11.81 1.57
CA PHE A 286 13.84 -12.75 0.93
C PHE A 286 14.13 -12.87 -0.58
N PHE A 287 14.19 -14.11 -1.07
CA PHE A 287 14.54 -14.45 -2.46
C PHE A 287 13.36 -15.00 -3.28
N GLY A 288 12.14 -14.95 -2.74
CA GLY A 288 10.97 -15.61 -3.33
C GLY A 288 10.73 -17.01 -2.76
N ASP A 289 9.46 -17.41 -2.68
CA ASP A 289 9.06 -18.73 -2.17
C ASP A 289 9.55 -19.86 -3.09
N ASN A 290 9.75 -19.61 -4.39
CA ASN A 290 10.29 -20.60 -5.33
C ASN A 290 11.75 -20.97 -5.02
N PHE A 291 12.55 -20.00 -4.56
CA PHE A 291 13.93 -20.24 -4.16
C PHE A 291 13.97 -21.19 -2.96
N VAL A 292 13.21 -20.88 -1.91
CA VAL A 292 13.16 -21.70 -0.69
C VAL A 292 12.61 -23.10 -0.98
N ARG A 293 11.57 -23.21 -1.83
CA ARG A 293 10.91 -24.48 -2.16
C ARG A 293 11.85 -25.51 -2.80
N THR A 294 12.87 -25.07 -3.55
CA THR A 294 13.82 -25.97 -4.23
C THR A 294 15.13 -26.16 -3.46
N SER A 295 15.32 -25.40 -2.38
CA SER A 295 16.52 -25.44 -1.55
C SER A 295 16.46 -26.57 -0.50
N GLY A 296 17.62 -26.87 0.10
CA GLY A 296 17.76 -27.87 1.17
C GLY A 296 17.65 -29.32 0.67
N ASP A 297 17.05 -30.18 1.50
CA ASP A 297 16.97 -31.62 1.25
C ASP A 297 16.08 -32.01 0.06
N TYR A 298 15.32 -31.06 -0.51
CA TYR A 298 14.50 -31.29 -1.69
C TYR A 298 15.32 -31.86 -2.86
N GLN A 299 16.53 -31.36 -3.08
CA GLN A 299 17.41 -31.85 -4.15
C GLN A 299 17.87 -33.30 -3.90
N ALA A 300 18.21 -33.62 -2.65
CA ALA A 300 18.61 -34.97 -2.26
C ALA A 300 17.44 -35.96 -2.40
N TRP A 301 16.24 -35.55 -1.97
CA TRP A 301 15.01 -36.31 -2.15
C TRP A 301 14.65 -36.51 -3.62
N GLN A 302 14.79 -35.46 -4.45
CA GLN A 302 14.55 -35.54 -5.90
C GLN A 302 15.52 -36.52 -6.57
N ALA A 303 16.81 -36.48 -6.20
CA ALA A 303 17.81 -37.42 -6.71
C ALA A 303 17.51 -38.86 -6.29
N LEU A 304 17.10 -39.08 -5.04
CA LEU A 304 16.66 -40.38 -4.53
C LEU A 304 15.44 -40.91 -5.32
N ASN A 305 14.45 -40.05 -5.57
CA ASN A 305 13.24 -40.40 -6.31
C ASN A 305 13.57 -40.76 -7.77
N LEU A 306 14.42 -39.97 -8.43
CA LEU A 306 14.91 -40.29 -9.77
C LEU A 306 15.67 -41.63 -9.80
N HIS A 307 16.51 -41.90 -8.81
CA HIS A 307 17.20 -43.19 -8.68
C HIS A 307 16.22 -44.35 -8.49
N SER A 308 15.20 -44.18 -7.65
CA SER A 308 14.14 -45.18 -7.45
C SER A 308 13.40 -45.49 -8.75
N MET A 309 13.03 -44.47 -9.53
CA MET A 309 12.36 -44.66 -10.82
C MET A 309 13.26 -45.40 -11.83
N GLN A 310 14.52 -45.00 -11.93
CA GLN A 310 15.48 -45.65 -12.84
C GLN A 310 15.79 -47.09 -12.44
N ALA A 311 15.81 -47.40 -11.16
CA ALA A 311 16.04 -48.74 -10.66
C ALA A 311 14.81 -49.63 -10.86
N PHE A 312 13.61 -49.06 -10.72
CA PHE A 312 12.34 -49.71 -11.06
C PHE A 312 12.28 -50.08 -12.55
N ASP A 313 12.66 -49.16 -13.45
CA ASP A 313 12.75 -49.44 -14.89
C ASP A 313 13.76 -50.56 -15.22
N LYS A 314 14.79 -50.71 -14.37
CA LYS A 314 15.78 -51.81 -14.47
C LYS A 314 15.32 -53.11 -13.81
N GLY A 315 14.10 -53.15 -13.26
CA GLY A 315 13.50 -54.32 -12.63
C GLY A 315 13.81 -54.52 -11.14
N GLN A 316 14.31 -53.50 -10.44
CA GLN A 316 14.46 -53.54 -8.98
C GLN A 316 13.21 -52.95 -8.31
N ASP A 317 12.58 -53.71 -7.40
CA ASP A 317 11.42 -53.26 -6.63
C ASP A 317 11.83 -52.27 -5.53
N ILE A 318 12.04 -51.01 -5.92
CA ILE A 318 12.41 -49.91 -5.03
C ILE A 318 11.37 -48.81 -5.16
N HIS A 319 10.81 -48.39 -4.03
CA HIS A 319 9.82 -47.32 -3.98
C HIS A 319 10.06 -46.43 -2.77
N VAL A 320 10.28 -45.13 -3.01
CA VAL A 320 10.64 -44.15 -1.96
C VAL A 320 9.58 -44.06 -0.86
N GLN A 321 8.29 -44.14 -1.20
CA GLN A 321 7.21 -44.04 -0.21
C GLN A 321 6.91 -45.37 0.51
N ALA A 322 7.19 -46.52 -0.12
CA ALA A 322 6.83 -47.82 0.46
C ALA A 322 7.97 -48.37 1.32
N LEU A 323 9.22 -48.20 0.85
CA LEU A 323 10.43 -48.68 1.49
C LEU A 323 11.49 -47.55 1.52
N PRO A 324 11.25 -46.46 2.28
CA PRO A 324 12.12 -45.28 2.26
C PRO A 324 13.56 -45.57 2.70
N SER A 325 13.75 -46.31 3.79
CA SER A 325 15.08 -46.65 4.32
C SER A 325 15.86 -47.56 3.38
N TYR A 326 15.18 -48.51 2.74
CA TYR A 326 15.79 -49.39 1.75
C TYR A 326 16.21 -48.61 0.49
N ALA A 327 15.34 -47.75 -0.01
CA ALA A 327 15.64 -46.87 -1.14
C ALA A 327 16.85 -45.96 -0.84
N GLU A 328 16.91 -45.40 0.37
CA GLU A 328 18.04 -44.58 0.82
C GLU A 328 19.34 -45.38 0.91
N MET A 329 19.31 -46.57 1.54
CA MET A 329 20.47 -47.46 1.64
C MET A 329 21.04 -47.81 0.25
N LEU A 330 20.16 -48.15 -0.69
CA LEU A 330 20.56 -48.45 -2.07
C LEU A 330 21.11 -47.22 -2.78
N HIS A 331 20.51 -46.04 -2.59
CA HIS A 331 21.00 -44.80 -3.16
C HIS A 331 22.38 -44.39 -2.60
N ASN A 332 22.63 -44.60 -1.31
CA ASN A 332 23.94 -44.39 -0.71
C ASN A 332 24.98 -45.38 -1.27
N SER A 333 24.59 -46.65 -1.45
CA SER A 333 25.44 -47.64 -2.12
C SER A 333 25.74 -47.25 -3.57
N PHE A 334 24.76 -46.67 -4.27
CA PHE A 334 24.90 -46.17 -5.63
C PHE A 334 25.83 -44.97 -5.71
N LYS A 335 25.73 -44.00 -4.79
CA LYS A 335 26.65 -42.87 -4.68
C LYS A 335 28.10 -43.33 -4.50
N ALA A 336 28.34 -44.24 -3.55
CA ALA A 336 29.68 -44.79 -3.32
C ALA A 336 30.25 -45.50 -4.57
N LYS A 337 29.42 -46.28 -5.28
CA LYS A 337 29.79 -46.93 -6.55
C LYS A 337 30.05 -45.91 -7.67
N LYS A 338 29.23 -44.86 -7.75
CA LYS A 338 29.36 -43.78 -8.72
C LYS A 338 30.67 -43.02 -8.51
N ASP A 339 31.01 -42.68 -7.27
CA ASP A 339 32.27 -41.99 -6.95
C ASP A 339 33.51 -42.85 -7.24
N GLY A 340 33.40 -44.17 -7.05
CA GLY A 340 34.44 -45.11 -7.48
C GLY A 340 34.60 -45.14 -9.01
N LEU A 341 33.49 -45.12 -9.75
CA LEU A 341 33.49 -45.13 -11.21
C LEU A 341 33.99 -43.81 -11.80
N THR A 342 33.61 -42.66 -11.24
CA THR A 342 34.09 -41.35 -11.69
C THR A 342 35.60 -41.23 -11.51
N LYS A 343 36.15 -41.67 -10.36
CA LYS A 343 37.61 -41.70 -10.12
C LYS A 343 38.37 -42.59 -11.11
N LYS A 344 37.81 -43.76 -11.44
CA LYS A 344 38.38 -44.64 -12.48
C LYS A 344 38.32 -43.98 -13.85
N SER A 345 37.16 -43.42 -14.22
CA SER A 345 36.99 -42.72 -15.49
C SER A 345 37.93 -41.52 -15.62
N THR A 346 38.12 -40.72 -14.57
CA THR A 346 39.06 -39.59 -14.61
C THR A 346 40.50 -40.07 -14.72
N ALA A 347 40.89 -41.13 -14.01
CA ALA A 347 42.21 -41.74 -14.15
C ALA A 347 42.46 -42.30 -15.57
N ASP A 348 41.46 -42.98 -16.16
CA ASP A 348 41.54 -43.51 -17.52
C ASP A 348 41.64 -42.39 -18.57
N ILE A 349 40.90 -41.29 -18.39
CA ILE A 349 40.99 -40.11 -19.25
C ILE A 349 42.38 -39.49 -19.17
N VAL A 350 42.93 -39.32 -17.96
CA VAL A 350 44.29 -38.79 -17.75
C VAL A 350 45.34 -39.70 -18.37
N ALA A 351 45.20 -41.02 -18.24
CA ALA A 351 46.14 -41.98 -18.82
C ALA A 351 46.13 -41.98 -20.36
N LYS A 352 44.97 -41.73 -20.99
CA LYS A 352 44.81 -41.74 -22.45
C LYS A 352 45.13 -40.41 -23.12
N TYR A 353 44.78 -39.29 -22.48
CA TYR A 353 44.84 -37.96 -23.10
C TYR A 353 45.76 -36.96 -22.37
N GLY A 354 46.42 -37.38 -21.28
CA GLY A 354 47.24 -36.51 -20.44
C GLY A 354 46.42 -35.47 -19.67
N SER A 355 47.08 -34.64 -18.88
CA SER A 355 46.43 -33.58 -18.08
C SER A 355 45.77 -32.47 -18.92
N ALA A 356 46.01 -32.44 -20.23
CA ALA A 356 45.40 -31.48 -21.16
C ALA A 356 43.93 -31.78 -21.50
N GLY A 357 43.43 -33.00 -21.21
CA GLY A 357 42.03 -33.41 -21.46
C GLY A 357 41.05 -33.12 -20.32
N LEU A 358 41.47 -32.39 -19.28
CA LEU A 358 40.70 -32.08 -18.06
C LEU A 358 40.15 -30.64 -18.02
N ALA A 359 40.31 -29.86 -19.10
CA ALA A 359 39.81 -28.49 -19.22
C ALA A 359 38.34 -28.43 -19.64
#